data_AF-A0A096BBA3-F1
#
_entry.id   AF-A0A096BBA3-F1
#
_cell.length_a   1.000
_cell.length_b   1.000
_cell.length_c   1.000
_cell.angle_alpha   90.00
_cell.angle_beta   90.00
_cell.angle_gamma   90.00
#
_symmetry.space_group_name_H-M   'P 1'
#
loop_
_entity.id
_entity.type
_entity.pdbx_description
1 polymer ?
#
loop_
_entity_poly.entity_id
_entity_poly.type
_entity_poly.pdbx_seq_one_letter_code
_entity_poly.pdbx_strand_id
1 'polypeptide(L)'
;MVFPYTALELVLMGTNHRLGLFSAPGRRERAIALEALAELGIADYAHRSFAELSGGEQQLVLAARALAQQARLLLMDEPTSSLDFGNQVRVLERVSALTLRGYTVLLSCHNPQHAMLYAQRVVALHDGRVAADGPPDQALDEALMRKLYGVPARFVRTGDGVLIAPVRKSIVLWTPDMVRFMADAIRVNGSCAAMAAALSQVLPRGRGCATRGAGSAG
;
A
#
# COMPACT_ATOMS: atom_id res chain seq x y z
N MET A 1 -5.84 28.24 3.81
CA MET A 1 -6.30 28.47 5.19
C MET A 1 -6.65 27.09 5.75
N VAL A 2 -5.71 26.43 6.42
CA VAL A 2 -5.96 25.10 7.03
C VAL A 2 -6.57 25.38 8.39
N PHE A 3 -7.85 25.07 8.57
CA PHE A 3 -8.45 25.06 9.91
C PHE A 3 -7.78 23.92 10.70
N PRO A 4 -7.11 24.20 11.82
CA PRO A 4 -6.33 23.21 12.55
C PRO A 4 -7.26 22.36 13.44
N TYR A 5 -8.18 21.61 12.82
CA TYR A 5 -9.00 20.67 13.56
C TYR A 5 -8.13 19.57 14.14
N THR A 6 -8.38 19.25 15.41
CA THR A 6 -7.84 18.06 16.05
C THR A 6 -8.52 16.80 15.51
N ALA A 7 -7.88 15.65 15.69
CA ALA A 7 -8.50 14.38 15.35
C ALA A 7 -9.86 14.19 16.06
N LEU A 8 -9.94 14.55 17.35
CA LEU A 8 -11.18 14.44 18.11
C LEU A 8 -12.29 15.33 17.55
N GLU A 9 -11.99 16.56 17.15
CA GLU A 9 -12.98 17.47 16.57
C GLU A 9 -13.52 16.92 15.24
N LEU A 10 -12.67 16.32 14.41
CA LEU A 10 -13.12 15.67 13.18
C LEU A 10 -14.01 14.46 13.46
N VAL A 11 -13.64 13.61 14.41
CA VAL A 11 -14.46 12.45 14.78
C VAL A 11 -15.79 12.87 15.39
N LEU A 12 -15.79 13.94 16.21
CA LEU A 12 -17.00 14.55 16.77
C LEU A 12 -17.99 14.97 15.69
N MET A 13 -17.54 15.46 14.53
CA MET A 13 -18.44 15.79 13.41
C MET A 13 -19.24 14.58 12.91
N GLY A 14 -18.78 13.35 13.16
CA GLY A 14 -19.54 12.13 12.90
C GLY A 14 -20.83 12.05 13.74
N THR A 15 -20.85 12.65 14.92
CA THR A 15 -22.01 12.61 15.82
C THR A 15 -23.12 13.61 15.45
N ASN A 16 -22.89 14.51 14.49
CA ASN A 16 -23.82 15.58 14.13
C ASN A 16 -25.23 15.10 13.74
N HIS A 17 -25.38 13.88 13.24
CA HIS A 17 -26.68 13.27 12.94
C HIS A 17 -27.60 13.14 14.18
N ARG A 18 -27.05 13.28 15.40
CA ARG A 18 -27.76 13.22 16.68
C ARG A 18 -28.14 14.59 17.22
N LEU A 19 -27.59 15.66 16.66
CA LEU A 19 -27.72 17.01 17.20
C LEU A 19 -28.89 17.74 16.52
N GLY A 20 -29.61 18.53 17.30
CA GLY A 20 -30.56 19.51 16.75
C GLY A 20 -29.84 20.65 16.03
N LEU A 21 -30.55 21.38 15.18
CA LEU A 21 -29.98 22.46 14.33
C LEU A 21 -29.20 23.56 15.09
N PHE A 22 -29.43 23.71 16.40
CA PHE A 22 -28.78 24.72 17.24
C PHE A 22 -28.06 24.11 18.45
N SER A 23 -27.74 22.82 18.40
CA SER A 23 -27.08 22.09 19.49
C SER A 23 -25.60 21.88 19.19
N ALA A 24 -24.77 21.94 20.23
CA ALA A 24 -23.36 21.58 20.16
C ALA A 24 -23.14 20.16 20.72
N PRO A 25 -22.10 19.44 20.27
CA PRO A 25 -21.74 18.13 20.82
C PRO A 25 -21.48 18.21 22.33
N GLY A 26 -22.13 17.34 23.10
CA GLY A 26 -22.01 17.29 24.56
C GLY A 26 -21.00 16.24 25.04
N ARG A 27 -21.10 15.90 26.33
CA ARG A 27 -20.26 14.84 26.93
C ARG A 27 -20.46 13.48 26.28
N ARG A 28 -21.70 13.17 25.86
CA ARG A 28 -22.06 11.89 25.25
C ARG A 28 -21.41 11.73 23.88
N GLU A 29 -21.49 12.75 23.04
CA GLU A 29 -20.90 12.74 21.69
C GLU A 29 -19.38 12.66 21.77
N ARG A 30 -18.78 13.34 22.74
CA ARG A 30 -17.34 13.25 23.00
C ARG A 30 -16.92 11.86 23.46
N ALA A 31 -17.71 11.18 24.29
CA ALA A 31 -17.44 9.80 24.67
C ALA A 31 -17.48 8.86 23.45
N ILE A 32 -18.52 8.98 22.61
CA ILE A 32 -18.64 8.21 21.35
C ILE A 32 -17.43 8.44 20.43
N ALA A 33 -17.00 9.70 20.28
CA ALA A 33 -15.85 10.02 19.44
C ALA A 33 -14.53 9.43 19.97
N LEU A 34 -14.34 9.45 21.29
CA LEU A 34 -13.16 8.85 21.93
C LEU A 34 -13.18 7.31 21.82
N GLU A 35 -14.34 6.69 22.00
CA GLU A 35 -14.53 5.25 21.80
C GLU A 35 -14.19 4.85 20.35
N ALA A 36 -14.66 5.60 19.36
CA ALA A 36 -14.35 5.36 17.95
C ALA A 36 -12.84 5.46 17.62
N LEU A 37 -12.14 6.43 18.23
CA LEU A 37 -10.68 6.53 18.11
C LEU A 37 -9.98 5.33 18.77
N ALA A 38 -10.46 4.89 19.93
CA ALA A 38 -9.92 3.73 20.63
C ALA A 38 -10.16 2.42 19.85
N GLU A 39 -11.32 2.28 19.19
CA GLU A 39 -11.63 1.10 18.37
C GLU A 39 -10.61 0.87 17.26
N LEU A 40 -10.10 1.96 16.67
CA LEU A 40 -9.07 1.93 15.63
C LEU A 40 -7.63 1.98 16.19
N GLY A 41 -7.47 2.02 17.52
CA GLY A 41 -6.17 2.04 18.18
C GLY A 41 -5.41 3.36 18.02
N ILE A 42 -6.13 4.47 17.88
CA ILE A 42 -5.58 5.81 17.63
C ILE A 42 -6.05 6.86 18.66
N ALA A 43 -6.40 6.41 19.86
CA ALA A 43 -6.86 7.30 20.95
C ALA A 43 -5.83 8.39 21.28
N ASP A 44 -4.53 8.08 21.21
CA ASP A 44 -3.44 9.02 21.49
C ASP A 44 -3.37 10.20 20.50
N TYR A 45 -4.06 10.11 19.36
CA TYR A 45 -4.11 11.18 18.37
C TYR A 45 -5.20 12.21 18.63
N ALA A 46 -6.09 11.98 19.60
CA ALA A 46 -7.28 12.78 19.84
C ALA A 46 -7.01 14.30 19.85
N HIS A 47 -5.89 14.73 20.43
CA HIS A 47 -5.54 16.15 20.57
C HIS A 47 -4.50 16.64 19.56
N ARG A 48 -3.99 15.78 18.69
CA ARG A 48 -3.07 16.17 17.62
C ARG A 48 -3.84 16.88 16.52
N SER A 49 -3.19 17.87 15.90
CA SER A 49 -3.70 18.51 14.69
C SER A 49 -3.80 17.49 13.57
N PHE A 50 -4.94 17.42 12.89
CA PHE A 50 -5.14 16.49 11.78
C PHE A 50 -4.14 16.71 10.64
N ALA A 51 -3.76 17.97 10.40
CA ALA A 51 -2.79 18.33 9.37
C ALA A 51 -1.36 17.83 9.67
N GLU A 52 -1.05 17.50 10.93
CA GLU A 52 0.25 16.98 11.37
C GLU A 52 0.30 15.45 11.42
N LEU A 53 -0.84 14.79 11.18
CA LEU A 53 -0.91 13.34 11.08
C LEU A 53 -0.35 12.90 9.72
N SER A 54 0.33 11.75 9.71
CA SER A 54 0.66 11.07 8.46
C SER A 54 -0.61 10.69 7.70
N GLY A 55 -0.51 10.49 6.37
CA GLY A 55 -1.67 10.14 5.56
C GLY A 55 -2.43 8.90 6.07
N GLY A 56 -1.71 7.90 6.58
CA GLY A 56 -2.34 6.68 7.14
C GLY A 56 -3.10 6.97 8.44
N GLU A 57 -2.52 7.79 9.32
CA GLU A 57 -3.19 8.24 10.54
C GLU A 57 -4.42 9.09 10.21
N GLN A 58 -4.35 9.95 9.20
CA GLN A 58 -5.50 10.74 8.71
C GLN A 58 -6.64 9.82 8.24
N GLN A 59 -6.33 8.77 7.48
CA GLN A 59 -7.31 7.79 7.01
C GLN A 59 -8.00 7.08 8.18
N LEU A 60 -7.24 6.70 9.22
CA LEU A 60 -7.81 6.11 10.43
C LEU A 60 -8.71 7.09 11.19
N VAL A 61 -8.35 8.37 11.27
CA VAL A 61 -9.23 9.40 11.87
C VAL A 61 -10.53 9.56 11.09
N LEU A 62 -10.49 9.52 9.76
CA LEU A 62 -11.69 9.57 8.92
C LEU A 62 -12.55 8.31 9.09
N ALA A 63 -11.95 7.13 9.20
CA ALA A 63 -12.66 5.91 9.56
C ALA A 63 -13.30 6.03 10.96
N ALA A 64 -12.58 6.55 11.96
CA ALA A 64 -13.11 6.78 13.31
C ALA A 64 -14.33 7.71 13.28
N ARG A 65 -14.31 8.76 12.45
CA ARG A 65 -15.46 9.65 12.25
C ARG A 65 -16.69 8.90 11.74
N ALA A 66 -16.51 7.96 10.81
CA ALA A 66 -17.59 7.11 10.32
C ALA A 66 -18.07 6.11 11.41
N LEU A 67 -17.18 5.58 12.24
CA LEU A 67 -17.57 4.75 13.39
C LEU A 67 -18.37 5.53 14.43
N ALA A 68 -18.02 6.79 14.69
CA ALA A 68 -18.76 7.67 15.59
C ALA A 68 -20.18 7.99 15.09
N GLN A 69 -20.46 7.81 13.79
CA GLN A 69 -21.82 7.83 13.24
C GLN A 69 -22.65 6.61 13.66
N GLN A 70 -22.04 5.61 14.30
CA GLN A 70 -22.59 4.28 14.55
C GLN A 70 -23.02 3.58 13.25
N ALA A 71 -22.30 3.86 12.15
CA ALA A 71 -22.53 3.20 10.87
C ALA A 71 -22.08 1.73 10.95
N ARG A 72 -22.94 0.80 10.53
CA ARG A 72 -22.60 -0.62 10.41
C ARG A 72 -21.87 -0.96 9.10
N LEU A 73 -21.91 -0.05 8.13
CA LEU A 73 -21.25 -0.16 6.84
C LEU A 73 -20.27 1.00 6.67
N LEU A 74 -19.01 0.67 6.43
CA LEU A 74 -17.95 1.63 6.11
C LEU A 74 -17.64 1.56 4.62
N LEU A 75 -17.84 2.67 3.92
CA LEU A 75 -17.44 2.82 2.52
C LEU A 75 -16.13 3.59 2.46
N MET A 76 -15.09 3.00 1.89
CA MET A 76 -13.76 3.61 1.80
C MET A 76 -13.31 3.66 0.35
N ASP A 77 -13.11 4.87 -0.16
CA ASP A 77 -12.59 5.06 -1.51
C ASP A 77 -11.07 5.18 -1.48
N GLU A 78 -10.39 4.14 -1.99
CA GLU A 78 -8.94 3.98 -2.06
C GLU A 78 -8.18 4.49 -0.82
N PRO A 79 -8.48 3.99 0.39
CA PRO A 79 -7.94 4.56 1.63
C PRO A 79 -6.43 4.36 1.79
N THR A 80 -5.82 3.54 0.94
CA THR A 80 -4.37 3.29 0.92
C THR A 80 -3.64 4.03 -0.19
N SER A 81 -4.35 4.83 -1.00
CA SER A 81 -3.72 5.65 -2.02
C SER A 81 -2.77 6.66 -1.38
N SER A 82 -1.64 6.94 -2.04
CA SER A 82 -0.61 7.88 -1.57
C SER A 82 0.10 7.53 -0.24
N LEU A 83 -0.14 6.34 0.33
CA LEU A 83 0.57 5.86 1.51
C LEU A 83 1.81 5.04 1.13
N ASP A 84 2.86 5.11 1.95
CA ASP A 84 3.98 4.18 1.86
C ASP A 84 3.57 2.75 2.25
N PHE A 85 4.39 1.77 1.86
CA PHE A 85 4.11 0.35 2.05
C PHE A 85 3.75 -0.03 3.49
N GLY A 86 4.47 0.51 4.49
CA GLY A 86 4.21 0.19 5.90
C GLY A 86 2.89 0.75 6.38
N ASN A 87 2.56 1.99 5.99
CA ASN A 87 1.31 2.63 6.34
C ASN A 87 0.09 2.01 5.63
N GLN A 88 0.24 1.55 4.39
CA GLN A 88 -0.81 0.78 3.70
C GLN A 88 -1.22 -0.47 4.48
N VAL A 89 -0.22 -1.27 4.90
CA VAL A 89 -0.44 -2.48 5.70
C VAL A 89 -1.13 -2.16 7.02
N ARG A 90 -0.61 -1.18 7.78
CA ARG A 90 -1.19 -0.79 9.07
C ARG A 90 -2.64 -0.36 8.96
N VAL A 91 -2.99 0.44 7.95
CA VAL A 91 -4.37 0.89 7.74
C VAL A 91 -5.28 -0.29 7.43
N LEU A 92 -4.87 -1.17 6.49
CA LEU A 92 -5.66 -2.33 6.10
C LEU A 92 -5.85 -3.34 7.23
N GLU A 93 -4.83 -3.57 8.06
CA GLU A 93 -4.93 -4.43 9.26
C GLU A 93 -5.98 -3.89 10.24
N ARG A 94 -5.95 -2.58 10.52
CA ARG A 94 -6.91 -1.94 11.44
C ARG A 94 -8.33 -2.00 10.89
N VAL A 95 -8.51 -1.68 9.62
CA VAL A 95 -9.81 -1.72 8.95
C VAL A 95 -10.34 -3.15 8.87
N SER A 96 -9.49 -4.12 8.53
CA SER A 96 -9.86 -5.54 8.51
C SER A 96 -10.28 -6.04 9.89
N ALA A 97 -9.58 -5.63 10.96
CA ALA A 97 -9.96 -5.99 12.33
C ALA A 97 -11.34 -5.48 12.75
N LEU A 98 -11.87 -4.41 12.14
CA LEU A 98 -13.25 -3.98 12.37
C LEU A 98 -14.27 -5.01 11.87
N THR A 99 -13.96 -5.74 10.80
CA THR A 99 -14.88 -6.77 10.28
C THR A 99 -15.12 -7.88 11.31
N LEU A 100 -14.10 -8.22 12.10
CA LEU A 100 -14.20 -9.17 13.21
C LEU A 100 -15.10 -8.68 14.36
N ARG A 101 -15.34 -7.37 14.43
CA ARG A 101 -16.24 -6.72 15.41
C ARG A 101 -17.66 -6.53 14.87
N GLY A 102 -17.98 -7.06 13.69
CA GLY A 102 -19.32 -7.02 13.10
C GLY A 102 -19.58 -5.84 12.17
N TYR A 103 -18.57 -5.03 11.85
CA TYR A 103 -18.69 -3.99 10.82
C TYR A 103 -18.61 -4.60 9.42
N THR A 104 -19.41 -4.08 8.49
CA THR A 104 -19.22 -4.37 7.06
C THR A 104 -18.32 -3.28 6.48
N VAL A 105 -17.26 -3.67 5.77
CA VAL A 105 -16.37 -2.72 5.09
C VAL A 105 -16.43 -2.99 3.59
N LEU A 106 -16.73 -1.97 2.81
CA LEU A 106 -16.57 -1.96 1.36
C LEU A 106 -15.45 -0.98 1.01
N LEU A 107 -14.38 -1.51 0.43
CA LEU A 107 -13.17 -0.77 0.12
C LEU A 107 -12.87 -0.89 -1.37
N SER A 108 -12.69 0.23 -2.07
CA SER A 108 -12.14 0.23 -3.42
C SER A 108 -10.61 0.10 -3.33
N CYS A 109 -10.02 -0.76 -4.16
CA CYS A 109 -8.58 -1.00 -4.19
C CYS A 109 -8.11 -1.27 -5.62
N HIS A 110 -6.98 -0.66 -5.99
CA HIS A 110 -6.30 -0.95 -7.26
C HIS A 110 -5.20 -2.01 -7.12
N ASN A 111 -4.82 -2.41 -5.89
CA ASN A 111 -3.77 -3.39 -5.63
C ASN A 111 -4.38 -4.80 -5.37
N PRO A 112 -4.19 -5.77 -6.29
CA PRO A 112 -4.77 -7.11 -6.13
C PRO A 112 -4.16 -7.88 -4.94
N GLN A 113 -2.93 -7.58 -4.53
CA GLN A 113 -2.30 -8.20 -3.36
C GLN A 113 -3.01 -7.78 -2.06
N HIS A 114 -3.46 -6.53 -1.96
CA HIS A 114 -4.23 -6.08 -0.80
C HIS A 114 -5.60 -6.77 -0.75
N ALA A 115 -6.27 -6.88 -1.89
CA ALA A 115 -7.54 -7.62 -1.99
C ALA A 115 -7.37 -9.10 -1.58
N MET A 116 -6.29 -9.75 -2.02
CA MET A 116 -5.98 -11.14 -1.66
C MET A 116 -5.75 -11.34 -0.16
N LEU A 117 -5.11 -10.38 0.52
CA LEU A 117 -4.73 -10.53 1.93
C LEU A 117 -5.83 -10.12 2.92
N TYR A 118 -6.60 -9.08 2.61
CA TYR A 118 -7.48 -8.45 3.60
C TYR A 118 -8.98 -8.60 3.32
N ALA A 119 -9.37 -8.95 2.09
CA ALA A 119 -10.79 -9.06 1.73
C ALA A 119 -11.33 -10.48 1.96
N GLN A 120 -12.58 -10.58 2.41
CA GLN A 120 -13.30 -11.87 2.47
C GLN A 120 -14.03 -12.17 1.16
N ARG A 121 -14.32 -11.13 0.36
CA ARG A 121 -14.96 -11.20 -0.95
C ARG A 121 -14.41 -10.08 -1.82
N VAL A 122 -14.15 -10.38 -3.09
CA VAL A 122 -13.66 -9.45 -4.09
C VAL A 122 -14.68 -9.35 -5.20
N VAL A 123 -15.01 -8.11 -5.58
CA VAL A 123 -15.76 -7.80 -6.79
C VAL A 123 -14.83 -7.04 -7.72
N ALA A 124 -14.45 -7.68 -8.82
CA ALA A 124 -13.60 -7.08 -9.83
C ALA A 124 -14.46 -6.36 -10.87
N LEU A 125 -14.11 -5.12 -11.20
CA LEU A 125 -14.79 -4.30 -12.20
C LEU A 125 -13.89 -4.10 -13.44
N HIS A 126 -14.48 -4.22 -14.62
CA HIS A 126 -13.83 -3.87 -15.89
C HIS A 126 -14.88 -3.29 -16.84
N ASP A 127 -14.58 -2.12 -17.43
CA ASP A 127 -15.45 -1.43 -18.38
C ASP A 127 -16.89 -1.23 -17.87
N GLY A 128 -16.98 -0.85 -16.58
CA GLY A 128 -18.26 -0.60 -15.90
C GLY A 128 -19.08 -1.86 -15.61
N ARG A 129 -18.51 -3.07 -15.78
CA ARG A 129 -19.19 -4.35 -15.52
C ARG A 129 -18.43 -5.19 -14.51
N VAL A 130 -19.15 -6.05 -13.79
CA VAL A 130 -18.56 -7.06 -12.90
C VAL A 130 -17.87 -8.12 -13.77
N ALA A 131 -16.55 -8.22 -13.60
CA ALA A 131 -15.70 -9.20 -14.28
C ALA A 131 -15.52 -10.47 -13.45
N ALA A 132 -15.52 -10.36 -12.12
CA ALA A 132 -15.47 -11.48 -11.19
C ALA A 132 -16.12 -11.08 -9.85
N ASP A 133 -16.67 -12.05 -9.13
CA ASP A 133 -17.28 -11.87 -7.82
C ASP A 133 -17.15 -13.16 -7.01
N GLY A 134 -16.50 -13.09 -5.85
CA GLY A 134 -16.36 -14.24 -4.96
C GLY A 134 -15.23 -14.10 -3.95
N PRO A 135 -14.91 -15.16 -3.21
CA PRO A 135 -13.73 -15.23 -2.35
C PRO A 135 -12.44 -14.90 -3.14
N PRO A 136 -11.42 -14.26 -2.53
CA PRO A 136 -10.23 -13.81 -3.27
C PRO A 136 -9.50 -14.93 -4.03
N ASP A 137 -9.45 -16.14 -3.48
CA ASP A 137 -8.81 -17.32 -4.08
C ASP A 137 -9.56 -17.89 -5.29
N GLN A 138 -10.83 -17.54 -5.46
CA GLN A 138 -11.68 -17.95 -6.57
C GLN A 138 -11.90 -16.80 -7.58
N ALA A 139 -11.97 -15.57 -7.09
CA ALA A 139 -12.23 -14.39 -7.90
C ALA A 139 -10.97 -13.85 -8.57
N LEU A 140 -9.78 -13.99 -7.95
CA LEU A 140 -8.52 -13.50 -8.49
C LEU A 140 -7.74 -14.64 -9.13
N ASP A 141 -7.54 -14.55 -10.45
CA ASP A 141 -6.70 -15.49 -11.21
C ASP A 141 -5.83 -14.78 -12.26
N GLU A 142 -4.96 -15.54 -12.94
CA GLU A 142 -4.05 -14.98 -13.95
C GLU A 142 -4.77 -14.38 -15.16
N ALA A 143 -5.93 -14.95 -15.54
CA ALA A 143 -6.69 -14.48 -16.69
C ALA A 143 -7.32 -13.12 -16.39
N LEU A 144 -7.86 -12.95 -15.18
CA LEU A 144 -8.38 -11.68 -14.68
C LEU A 144 -7.25 -10.65 -14.54
N MET A 145 -6.07 -11.01 -14.04
CA MET A 145 -4.95 -10.06 -13.95
C MET A 145 -4.54 -9.51 -15.31
N ARG A 146 -4.46 -10.37 -16.35
CA ARG A 146 -4.23 -9.91 -17.73
C ARG A 146 -5.35 -9.00 -18.22
N LYS A 147 -6.60 -9.36 -17.92
CA LYS A 147 -7.78 -8.63 -18.38
C LYS A 147 -7.87 -7.24 -17.73
N LEU A 148 -7.64 -7.13 -16.42
CA LEU A 148 -7.74 -5.87 -15.67
C LEU A 148 -6.53 -4.95 -15.88
N TYR A 149 -5.33 -5.50 -15.87
CA TYR A 149 -4.09 -4.71 -15.79
C TYR A 149 -3.22 -4.81 -17.04
N GLY A 150 -3.58 -5.65 -18.02
CA GLY A 150 -2.77 -5.86 -19.23
C GLY A 150 -1.42 -6.54 -18.99
N VAL A 151 -1.17 -7.06 -17.78
CA VAL A 151 0.10 -7.69 -17.41
C VAL A 151 -0.10 -9.16 -17.08
N PRO A 152 0.81 -10.06 -17.50
CA PRO A 152 0.82 -11.42 -16.97
C PRO A 152 1.23 -11.40 -15.50
N ALA A 153 0.50 -12.14 -14.67
CA ALA A 153 0.80 -12.32 -13.25
C ALA A 153 0.88 -13.82 -12.90
N ARG A 154 1.57 -14.14 -11.81
CA ARG A 154 1.60 -15.48 -11.21
C ARG A 154 1.12 -15.42 -9.77
N PHE A 155 0.42 -16.47 -9.37
CA PHE A 155 -0.03 -16.68 -8.00
C PHE A 155 0.88 -17.74 -7.38
N VAL A 156 1.69 -17.34 -6.40
CA VAL A 156 2.64 -18.21 -5.72
C VAL A 156 2.15 -18.44 -4.31
N ARG A 157 1.85 -19.70 -3.97
CA ARG A 157 1.51 -20.09 -2.60
C ARG A 157 2.78 -20.14 -1.77
N THR A 158 2.77 -19.44 -0.65
CA THR A 158 3.81 -19.47 0.39
C THR A 158 3.23 -20.08 1.67
N GLY A 159 4.05 -20.23 2.71
CA GLY A 159 3.56 -20.63 4.03
C GLY A 159 2.61 -19.60 4.66
N ASP A 160 2.72 -18.33 4.25
CA ASP A 160 2.01 -17.19 4.84
C ASP A 160 0.85 -16.68 3.98
N GLY A 161 0.55 -17.35 2.85
CA GLY A 161 -0.57 -16.99 1.98
C GLY A 161 -0.24 -17.06 0.49
N VAL A 162 -0.88 -16.19 -0.30
CA VAL A 162 -0.72 -16.14 -1.76
C VAL A 162 -0.08 -14.83 -2.17
N LEU A 163 1.02 -14.91 -2.91
CA LEU A 163 1.70 -13.78 -3.52
C LEU A 163 1.31 -13.66 -5.00
N ILE A 164 0.91 -12.46 -5.40
CA ILE A 164 0.61 -12.10 -6.79
C ILE A 164 1.80 -11.31 -7.33
N ALA A 165 2.54 -11.91 -8.26
CA ALA A 165 3.74 -11.32 -8.83
C ALA A 165 3.55 -11.04 -10.32
N PRO A 166 3.77 -9.80 -10.82
CA PRO A 166 3.81 -9.55 -12.24
C PRO A 166 5.00 -10.29 -12.86
N VAL A 167 4.76 -11.00 -13.97
CA VAL A 167 5.80 -11.72 -14.69
C VAL A 167 6.39 -10.80 -15.73
N ARG A 168 7.64 -10.41 -15.54
CA ARG A 168 8.43 -9.79 -16.60
C ARG A 168 9.73 -10.55 -16.76
N LYS A 169 10.12 -10.83 -17.99
CA LYS A 169 11.52 -11.24 -18.25
C LYS A 169 12.40 -10.06 -17.85
N SER A 170 13.40 -10.32 -17.03
CA SER A 170 14.39 -9.32 -16.62
C SER A 170 14.96 -8.67 -17.88
N ILE A 171 14.80 -7.36 -18.03
CA ILE A 171 15.62 -6.61 -18.96
C ILE A 171 16.95 -6.46 -18.23
N VAL A 172 18.01 -7.08 -18.75
CA VAL A 172 19.36 -6.80 -18.28
C VAL A 172 19.68 -5.37 -18.71
N LEU A 173 19.47 -4.42 -17.81
CA LEU A 173 19.67 -2.99 -18.07
C LEU A 173 21.15 -2.56 -17.99
N TRP A 174 22.01 -3.46 -17.51
CA TRP A 174 23.43 -3.19 -17.27
C TRP A 174 24.26 -4.22 -18.01
N THR A 175 24.65 -3.90 -19.24
CA THR A 175 25.76 -4.62 -19.87
C THR A 175 27.07 -4.18 -19.22
N PRO A 176 28.11 -5.04 -19.18
CA PRO A 176 29.43 -4.64 -18.70
C PRO A 176 29.97 -3.38 -19.38
N ASP A 177 29.62 -3.16 -20.65
CA ASP A 177 29.99 -1.97 -21.42
C ASP A 177 29.27 -0.70 -20.94
N MET A 178 27.98 -0.79 -20.58
CA MET A 178 27.25 0.34 -20.01
C MET A 178 27.76 0.72 -18.61
N VAL A 179 28.09 -0.28 -17.78
CA VAL A 179 28.70 -0.03 -16.47
C VAL A 179 30.05 0.66 -16.62
N ARG A 180 30.89 0.21 -17.58
CA ARG A 180 32.17 0.85 -17.92
C ARG A 180 31.97 2.30 -18.39
N PHE A 181 31.08 2.51 -19.35
CA PHE A 181 30.75 3.84 -19.87
C PHE A 181 30.29 4.82 -18.78
N MET A 182 29.40 4.38 -17.88
CA MET A 182 28.94 5.22 -16.77
C MET A 182 30.05 5.52 -15.75
N ALA A 183 30.90 4.53 -15.42
CA ALA A 183 32.04 4.73 -14.53
C ALA A 183 33.02 5.76 -15.12
N ASP A 184 33.26 5.69 -16.43
CA ASP A 184 34.11 6.64 -17.15
C ASP A 184 33.47 8.04 -17.22
N ALA A 185 32.17 8.13 -17.53
CA ALA A 185 31.44 9.40 -17.59
C ALA A 185 31.39 10.14 -16.24
N ILE A 186 31.24 9.42 -15.13
CA ILE A 186 31.28 10.00 -13.77
C ILE A 186 32.69 10.50 -13.43
N ARG A 187 33.73 9.76 -13.85
CA ARG A 187 35.14 10.12 -13.65
C ARG A 187 35.54 11.37 -14.46
N VAL A 188 35.03 11.51 -15.69
CA VAL A 188 35.29 12.66 -16.58
C VAL A 188 34.58 13.93 -16.12
N ASN A 189 33.35 13.83 -15.58
CA ASN A 189 32.58 15.00 -15.14
C ASN A 189 32.91 15.46 -13.70
N GLY A 190 33.90 14.86 -13.03
CA GLY A 190 34.37 15.30 -11.71
C GLY A 190 33.39 15.07 -10.55
N SER A 191 32.36 14.23 -10.72
CA SER A 191 31.40 13.92 -9.65
C SER A 191 31.91 12.78 -8.75
N CYS A 192 31.58 12.88 -7.46
CA CYS A 192 31.94 12.01 -6.32
C CYS A 192 32.69 10.70 -6.66
N ALA A 193 33.99 10.66 -6.39
CA ALA A 193 34.84 9.46 -6.53
C ALA A 193 34.27 8.21 -5.82
N ALA A 194 33.49 8.40 -4.75
CA ALA A 194 32.79 7.33 -4.04
C ALA A 194 31.76 6.59 -4.90
N MET A 195 31.05 7.30 -5.80
CA MET A 195 30.04 6.71 -6.69
C MET A 195 30.71 5.87 -7.80
N ALA A 196 31.81 6.39 -8.37
CA ALA A 196 32.59 5.66 -9.37
C ALA A 196 33.24 4.40 -8.79
N ALA A 197 33.72 4.45 -7.54
CA ALA A 197 34.28 3.31 -6.83
C ALA A 197 33.22 2.23 -6.53
N ALA A 198 32.01 2.63 -6.12
CA ALA A 198 30.89 1.72 -5.88
C ALA A 198 30.44 1.00 -7.17
N LEU A 199 30.32 1.72 -8.29
CA LEU A 199 29.98 1.12 -9.59
C LEU A 199 31.05 0.15 -10.10
N SER A 200 32.32 0.43 -9.83
CA SER A 200 33.44 -0.46 -10.19
C SER A 200 33.40 -1.80 -9.43
N GLN A 201 32.75 -1.86 -8.26
CA GLN A 201 32.56 -3.10 -7.48
C GLN A 201 31.40 -3.96 -8.01
N VAL A 202 30.49 -3.39 -8.80
CA VAL A 202 29.34 -4.09 -9.43
C VAL A 202 29.75 -4.77 -10.74
N LEU A 203 30.92 -4.43 -11.30
CA LEU A 203 31.48 -5.12 -12.46
C LEU A 203 31.85 -6.56 -12.10
N PRO A 204 31.34 -7.58 -12.82
CA PRO A 204 31.74 -8.96 -12.57
C PRO A 204 33.25 -9.08 -12.82
N ARG A 205 34.01 -9.50 -11.79
CA ARG A 205 35.42 -9.85 -11.93
C ARG A 205 35.51 -10.98 -12.96
N GLY A 206 35.99 -10.65 -14.15
CA GLY A 206 36.11 -11.59 -15.26
C GLY A 206 36.83 -12.85 -14.78
N ARG A 207 36.23 -14.02 -15.01
CA ARG A 207 36.99 -15.27 -14.98
C ARG A 207 38.04 -15.14 -16.08
N GLY A 208 39.30 -15.06 -15.67
CA GLY A 208 40.43 -15.00 -16.58
C GLY A 208 40.32 -16.11 -17.61
N CYS A 209 40.40 -15.73 -18.88
CA CYS A 209 40.61 -16.64 -19.98
C CYS A 209 41.93 -17.37 -19.70
N ALA A 210 41.85 -18.61 -19.24
CA ALA A 210 43.01 -19.47 -19.11
C ALA A 210 43.43 -19.88 -20.53
N THR A 211 44.50 -19.27 -21.01
CA THR A 211 45.26 -19.73 -22.17
C THR A 211 45.76 -21.14 -21.91
N ARG A 212 45.04 -22.15 -22.43
CA ARG A 212 45.59 -23.50 -22.57
C ARG A 212 46.47 -23.52 -23.80
N GLY A 213 47.78 -23.59 -23.56
CA GLY A 213 48.77 -23.88 -24.57
C GLY A 213 48.53 -25.23 -25.22
N ALA A 214 48.64 -25.28 -26.54
CA ALA A 214 48.81 -26.52 -27.29
C ALA A 214 50.25 -26.53 -27.83
N GLY A 215 51.12 -27.27 -27.15
CA GLY A 215 52.38 -27.75 -27.71
C GLY A 215 52.15 -29.08 -28.43
N SER A 216 52.51 -29.09 -29.72
CA SER A 216 53.03 -30.18 -30.57
C SER A 216 52.69 -31.66 -30.27
N ALA A 217 52.16 -32.37 -31.27
CA ALA A 217 52.74 -33.60 -31.86
C ALA A 217 51.86 -34.11 -33.02
N GLY A 218 52.47 -34.39 -34.18
CA GLY A 218 51.84 -35.02 -35.34
C GLY A 218 52.30 -34.43 -36.66
#